data_AF-A0A2P5Z0K4-F1
#
_entry.id   AF-A0A2P5Z0K4-F1
#
_cell.length_a   1.000
_cell.length_b   1.000
_cell.length_c   1.000
_cell.angle_alpha   90.00
_cell.angle_beta   90.00
_cell.angle_gamma   90.00
#
_symmetry.space_group_name_H-M   'P 1'
#
loop_
_entity.id
_entity.type
_entity.pdbx_description
1 polymer ?
#
loop_
_entity_poly.entity_id
_entity_poly.type
_entity_poly.pdbx_seq_one_letter_code
_entity_poly.pdbx_strand_id
1 'polypeptide(L)'
;MTSFWLPRICTALALTVAAQGSSQAKQVPSQAGGEQAIAYVLKNDIALSRLFGDCPALKFTRTGAEAGKAFLIEGNCDIKNNPEEDADCPAYHVHATGTMDTPSHWTVRRLDLTLVCSSEGATTQRM
;
A
#
# COMPACT_ATOMS: atom_id res chain seq x y z
N MET A 1 1.94 27.20 -81.39
CA MET A 1 3.12 26.53 -80.81
C MET A 1 3.68 27.42 -79.71
N THR A 2 3.43 27.10 -78.45
CA THR A 2 4.34 27.34 -77.31
C THR A 2 3.71 26.70 -76.06
N SER A 3 4.57 26.01 -75.32
CA SER A 3 4.32 25.09 -74.21
C SER A 3 4.21 25.84 -72.89
N PHE A 4 3.42 25.34 -71.94
CA PHE A 4 3.78 25.42 -70.51
C PHE A 4 3.40 24.12 -69.80
N TRP A 5 4.47 23.41 -69.41
CA TRP A 5 4.51 22.12 -68.75
C TRP A 5 4.67 22.38 -67.24
N LEU A 6 3.74 21.90 -66.41
CA LEU A 6 3.83 22.00 -64.95
C LEU A 6 4.30 20.65 -64.38
N PRO A 7 5.38 20.60 -63.58
CA PRO A 7 5.70 19.39 -62.85
C PRO A 7 4.78 19.29 -61.62
N ARG A 8 4.07 18.16 -61.49
CA ARG A 8 3.41 17.76 -60.24
C ARG A 8 4.50 17.47 -59.20
N ILE A 9 4.64 18.35 -58.23
CA ILE A 9 5.45 18.10 -57.04
C ILE A 9 4.57 17.26 -56.08
N CYS A 10 4.78 15.95 -56.08
CA CYS A 10 4.23 15.06 -55.06
C CYS A 10 5.12 15.13 -53.82
N THR A 11 4.72 15.93 -52.83
CA THR A 11 5.34 15.96 -51.51
C THR A 11 4.94 14.69 -50.75
N ALA A 12 5.82 13.68 -50.72
CA ALA A 12 5.64 12.52 -49.85
C ALA A 12 6.02 12.92 -48.41
N LEU A 13 5.03 13.20 -47.56
CA LEU A 13 5.24 13.28 -46.12
C LEU A 13 5.50 11.86 -45.57
N ALA A 14 6.76 11.57 -45.26
CA ALA A 14 7.12 10.41 -44.46
C ALA A 14 6.78 10.70 -42.99
N LEU A 15 5.67 10.15 -42.50
CA LEU A 15 5.34 10.10 -41.07
C LEU A 15 6.25 9.07 -40.40
N THR A 16 7.27 9.53 -39.68
CA THR A 16 8.02 8.68 -38.76
C THR A 16 7.15 8.43 -37.52
N VAL A 17 6.52 7.26 -37.47
CA VAL A 17 5.89 6.76 -36.24
C VAL A 17 7.02 6.41 -35.27
N ALA A 18 7.34 7.33 -34.37
CA ALA A 18 8.10 7.01 -33.17
C ALA A 18 7.22 6.11 -32.31
N ALA A 19 7.46 4.80 -32.38
CA ALA A 19 6.93 3.86 -31.41
C ALA A 19 7.53 4.22 -30.04
N GLN A 20 6.81 5.04 -29.28
CA GLN A 20 7.11 5.29 -27.88
C GLN A 20 6.81 3.99 -27.13
N GLY A 21 7.83 3.14 -27.01
CA GLY A 21 7.85 2.03 -26.08
C GLY A 21 7.71 2.60 -24.67
N SER A 22 6.46 2.67 -24.18
CA SER A 22 6.16 2.97 -22.80
C SER A 22 6.57 1.75 -21.97
N SER A 23 7.82 1.74 -21.55
CA SER A 23 8.25 0.93 -20.41
C SER A 23 7.63 1.58 -19.17
N GLN A 24 6.37 1.25 -18.86
CA GLN A 24 5.84 1.52 -17.53
C GLN A 24 6.64 0.66 -16.55
N ALA A 25 7.69 1.27 -15.98
CA ALA A 25 8.34 0.75 -14.80
C ALA A 25 7.25 0.59 -13.74
N LYS A 26 7.05 -0.66 -13.31
CA LYS A 26 6.12 -1.06 -12.26
C LYS A 26 6.44 -0.23 -11.01
N GLN A 27 5.72 0.87 -10.81
CA GLN A 27 5.96 1.76 -9.69
C GLN A 27 5.79 0.96 -8.40
N VAL A 28 6.89 0.85 -7.65
CA VAL A 28 6.85 0.41 -6.26
C VAL A 28 5.84 1.32 -5.54
N PRO A 29 4.89 0.77 -4.76
CA PRO A 29 3.93 1.60 -4.03
C PRO A 29 4.69 2.62 -3.19
N SER A 30 4.45 3.92 -3.41
CA SER A 30 5.16 4.95 -2.66
C SER A 30 4.73 4.92 -1.19
N GLN A 31 5.70 5.03 -0.29
CA GLN A 31 5.50 5.07 1.17
C GLN A 31 4.50 6.17 1.59
N ALA A 32 4.50 7.30 0.87
CA ALA A 32 3.56 8.40 1.06
C ALA A 32 2.08 8.00 0.85
N GLY A 33 1.80 7.02 -0.01
CA GLY A 33 0.44 6.50 -0.20
C GLY A 33 -0.03 5.58 0.95
N GLY A 34 0.91 4.97 1.67
CA GLY A 34 0.61 4.09 2.81
C GLY A 34 0.24 4.84 4.08
N GLU A 35 0.91 5.95 4.38
CA GLU A 35 0.57 6.80 5.53
C GLU A 35 -0.82 7.43 5.38
N GLN A 36 -1.13 7.92 4.17
CA GLN A 36 -2.46 8.46 3.84
C GLN A 36 -3.56 7.41 3.98
N ALA A 37 -3.27 6.16 3.61
CA ALA A 37 -4.18 5.04 3.77
C ALA A 37 -4.54 4.78 5.23
N ILE A 38 -3.51 4.69 6.08
CA ILE A 38 -3.68 4.45 7.51
C ILE A 38 -4.45 5.62 8.12
N ALA A 39 -4.05 6.86 7.82
CA ALA A 39 -4.76 8.05 8.30
C ALA A 39 -6.24 8.07 7.88
N TYR A 40 -6.56 7.65 6.65
CA TYR A 40 -7.95 7.52 6.20
C TYR A 40 -8.71 6.49 7.04
N VAL A 41 -8.16 5.28 7.21
CA VAL A 41 -8.81 4.20 7.97
C VAL A 41 -9.08 4.64 9.41
N LEU A 42 -8.09 5.23 10.08
CA LEU A 42 -8.21 5.71 11.46
C LEU A 42 -9.20 6.86 11.60
N LYS A 43 -9.30 7.75 10.61
CA LYS A 43 -10.26 8.85 10.63
C LYS A 43 -11.71 8.37 10.49
N ASN A 44 -11.94 7.31 9.72
CA ASN A 44 -13.29 6.87 9.36
C ASN A 44 -13.82 5.71 10.21
N ASP A 45 -12.97 5.06 11.01
CA ASP A 45 -13.37 4.00 11.93
C ASP A 45 -12.89 4.29 13.36
N ILE A 46 -13.83 4.59 14.25
CA ILE A 46 -13.55 4.95 15.64
C ILE A 46 -12.98 3.78 16.47
N ALA A 47 -13.34 2.53 16.12
CA ALA A 47 -12.80 1.37 16.82
C ALA A 47 -11.32 1.18 16.44
N LEU A 48 -11.00 1.27 15.15
CA LEU A 48 -9.62 1.22 14.68
C LEU A 48 -8.80 2.42 15.17
N SER A 49 -9.38 3.62 15.23
CA SER A 49 -8.73 4.79 15.81
C SER A 49 -8.28 4.57 17.25
N ARG A 50 -9.13 3.94 18.08
CA ARG A 50 -8.81 3.64 19.49
C ARG A 50 -7.78 2.54 19.64
N LEU A 51 -7.83 1.52 18.78
CA LEU A 51 -6.86 0.43 18.80
C LEU A 51 -5.50 0.93 18.31
N PHE A 52 -5.47 1.62 17.17
CA PHE A 52 -4.24 1.93 16.45
C PHE A 52 -3.69 3.33 16.65
N GLY A 53 -4.44 4.24 17.29
CA GLY A 53 -4.11 5.66 17.36
C GLY A 53 -2.73 5.96 17.94
N ASP A 54 -2.27 5.11 18.85
CA ASP A 54 -0.96 5.22 19.51
C ASP A 54 0.07 4.20 18.99
N CYS A 55 -0.24 3.43 17.93
CA CYS A 55 0.67 2.42 17.39
C CYS A 55 1.76 3.06 16.51
N PRO A 56 3.04 3.06 16.94
CA PRO A 56 4.07 3.88 16.29
C PRO A 56 4.58 3.30 14.96
N ALA A 57 4.21 2.07 14.58
CA ALA A 57 4.88 1.34 13.50
C ALA A 57 3.94 0.50 12.60
N LEU A 58 2.75 1.01 12.28
CA LEU A 58 1.89 0.38 11.29
C LEU A 58 2.44 0.61 9.87
N LYS A 59 2.59 -0.48 9.11
CA LYS A 59 2.98 -0.49 7.71
C LYS A 59 1.78 -0.79 6.85
N PHE A 60 1.72 -0.15 5.68
CA PHE A 60 0.69 -0.41 4.69
C PHE A 60 1.30 -1.02 3.44
N THR A 61 0.72 -2.14 2.99
CA THR A 61 1.15 -2.84 1.78
C THR A 61 -0.06 -3.08 0.88
N ARG A 62 0.05 -2.72 -0.40
CA ARG A 62 -0.96 -3.14 -1.40
C ARG A 62 -0.73 -4.60 -1.74
N THR A 63 -1.75 -5.43 -1.51
CA THR A 63 -1.68 -6.88 -1.70
C THR A 63 -2.53 -7.25 -2.91
N GLY A 64 -1.92 -7.26 -4.11
CA GLY A 64 -2.59 -7.72 -5.33
C GLY A 64 -1.75 -7.50 -6.59
N ALA A 65 -1.78 -8.46 -7.52
CA ALA A 65 -1.38 -8.23 -8.91
C ALA A 65 -2.44 -7.35 -9.61
N GLU A 66 -2.06 -6.68 -10.70
CA GLU A 66 -2.78 -5.57 -11.35
C GLU A 66 -4.33 -5.58 -11.25
N ALA A 67 -4.89 -4.40 -10.96
CA ALA A 67 -6.23 -4.12 -10.43
C ALA A 67 -6.43 -4.39 -8.91
N GLY A 68 -5.35 -4.73 -8.20
CA GLY A 68 -5.28 -4.98 -6.74
C GLY A 68 -5.94 -3.91 -5.88
N LYS A 69 -7.23 -4.12 -5.59
CA LYS A 69 -7.98 -3.36 -4.59
C LYS A 69 -7.65 -3.77 -3.17
N ALA A 70 -6.96 -4.90 -2.95
CA ALA A 70 -6.68 -5.36 -1.60
C ALA A 70 -5.45 -4.69 -0.97
N PHE A 71 -5.48 -4.55 0.34
CA PHE A 71 -4.39 -4.03 1.14
C PHE A 71 -4.21 -4.79 2.45
N LEU A 72 -3.04 -4.64 3.04
CA LEU A 72 -2.63 -5.13 4.34
C LEU A 72 -2.11 -3.95 5.17
N ILE A 73 -2.53 -3.87 6.44
CA ILE A 73 -1.91 -3.06 7.48
C ILE A 73 -1.32 -4.02 8.50
N GLU A 74 -0.02 -3.90 8.76
CA GLU A 74 0.70 -4.77 9.69
C GLU A 74 1.63 -3.96 10.61
N GLY A 75 1.78 -4.38 11.85
CA GLY A 75 2.71 -3.73 12.77
C GLY A 75 2.52 -4.17 14.22
N ASN A 76 3.43 -3.74 15.08
CA ASN A 76 3.34 -4.01 16.52
C ASN A 76 2.86 -2.76 17.24
N CYS A 77 2.03 -2.98 18.26
CA CYS A 77 1.44 -1.95 19.08
C CYS A 77 1.68 -2.30 20.55
N ASP A 78 2.19 -1.34 21.31
CA ASP A 78 2.39 -1.51 22.74
C ASP A 78 1.02 -1.56 23.44
N ILE A 79 0.88 -2.51 24.36
CA ILE A 79 -0.23 -2.48 25.32
C ILE A 79 0.16 -1.44 26.35
N LYS A 80 -0.73 -0.47 26.57
CA LYS A 80 -0.44 0.68 27.42
C LYS A 80 -0.09 0.21 28.84
N ASN A 81 1.19 0.31 29.19
CA ASN A 81 1.78 -0.02 30.50
C ASN A 81 0.79 0.05 31.68
N ASN A 82 0.17 -1.09 31.95
CA ASN A 82 -0.54 -1.43 33.15
C ASN A 82 0.35 -2.41 33.94
N PRO A 83 1.21 -1.91 34.84
CA PRO A 83 2.22 -2.73 35.52
C PRO A 83 1.64 -3.87 36.38
N GLU A 84 0.33 -3.88 36.64
CA GLU A 84 -0.36 -4.97 37.35
C GLU A 84 -0.81 -6.13 36.42
N GLU A 85 -0.91 -5.93 35.10
CA GLU A 85 -1.40 -6.94 34.14
C GLU A 85 -0.43 -7.24 32.96
N ASP A 86 0.55 -6.36 32.69
CA ASP A 86 1.28 -6.34 31.40
C ASP A 86 2.69 -6.95 31.40
N ALA A 87 3.09 -7.70 32.43
CA ALA A 87 4.44 -8.26 32.46
C ALA A 87 4.66 -9.37 31.41
N ASP A 88 3.61 -10.12 31.08
CA ASP A 88 3.73 -11.31 30.23
C ASP A 88 3.58 -11.00 28.75
N CYS A 89 2.71 -10.07 28.36
CA CYS A 89 2.42 -9.72 26.97
C CYS A 89 2.41 -8.20 26.76
N PRO A 90 3.58 -7.57 26.55
CA PRO A 90 3.69 -6.11 26.51
C PRO A 90 3.16 -5.47 25.22
N ALA A 91 2.85 -6.27 24.19
CA ALA A 91 2.44 -5.78 22.89
C ALA A 91 1.46 -6.72 22.20
N TYR A 92 0.84 -6.23 21.13
CA TYR A 92 0.11 -7.05 20.18
C TYR A 92 0.57 -6.75 18.74
N HIS A 93 0.59 -7.79 17.92
CA HIS A 93 0.77 -7.72 16.49
C HIS A 93 -0.59 -7.50 15.81
N VAL A 94 -0.65 -6.49 14.95
CA VAL A 94 -1.78 -6.15 14.10
C VAL A 94 -1.59 -6.79 12.75
N HIS A 95 -2.61 -7.50 12.27
CA HIS A 95 -2.70 -7.96 10.89
C HIS A 95 -4.11 -7.65 10.38
N ALA A 96 -4.24 -6.55 9.62
CA ALA A 96 -5.52 -6.08 9.10
C ALA A 96 -5.54 -6.11 7.58
N THR A 97 -6.49 -6.83 6.98
CA THR A 97 -6.66 -6.86 5.53
C THR A 97 -7.92 -6.11 5.12
N GLY A 98 -7.88 -5.47 3.96
CA GLY A 98 -8.99 -4.66 3.49
C GLY A 98 -9.03 -4.48 1.98
N THR A 99 -10.03 -3.72 1.52
CA THR A 99 -10.23 -3.36 0.12
C THR A 99 -10.37 -1.85 -0.08
N MET A 100 -9.75 -1.34 -1.14
CA MET A 100 -9.95 -0.01 -1.72
C MET A 100 -11.18 -0.10 -2.62
N ASP A 101 -12.37 0.10 -2.04
CA ASP A 101 -13.64 -0.01 -2.75
C ASP A 101 -13.78 1.09 -3.80
N THR A 102 -13.32 2.30 -3.48
CA THR A 102 -13.18 3.45 -4.38
C THR A 102 -11.84 4.17 -4.11
N PRO A 103 -11.40 5.11 -4.98
CA PRO A 103 -10.19 5.90 -4.71
C PRO A 103 -10.23 6.65 -3.37
N SER A 104 -11.42 6.97 -2.86
CA SER A 104 -11.63 7.72 -1.61
C SER A 104 -12.37 6.92 -0.52
N HIS A 105 -12.64 5.64 -0.74
CA HIS A 105 -13.29 4.76 0.24
C HIS A 105 -12.62 3.40 0.38
N TRP A 106 -12.08 3.16 1.57
CA TRP A 106 -11.21 2.05 1.89
C TRP A 106 -11.77 1.37 3.13
N THR A 107 -11.93 0.04 3.08
CA THR A 107 -12.64 -0.71 4.10
C THR A 107 -11.78 -1.85 4.61
N VAL A 108 -11.56 -1.90 5.92
CA VAL A 108 -10.96 -3.07 6.58
C VAL A 108 -11.99 -4.20 6.61
N ARG A 109 -11.59 -5.38 6.14
CA ARG A 109 -12.46 -6.56 5.98
C ARG A 109 -12.18 -7.62 7.04
N ARG A 110 -10.93 -7.71 7.50
CA ARG A 110 -10.52 -8.59 8.58
C ARG A 110 -9.49 -7.88 9.44
N LEU A 111 -9.63 -8.05 10.74
CA LEU A 111 -8.67 -7.59 11.73
C LEU A 111 -8.32 -8.76 12.65
N ASP A 112 -7.05 -9.14 12.63
CA ASP A 112 -6.48 -10.12 13.53
C ASP A 112 -5.51 -9.40 14.48
N LEU A 113 -5.65 -9.63 15.79
CA LEU A 113 -4.77 -9.12 16.84
C LEU A 113 -4.15 -10.31 17.57
N THR A 114 -2.83 -10.37 17.61
CA THR A 114 -2.09 -11.46 18.27
C THR A 114 -1.24 -10.89 19.40
N LEU A 115 -1.42 -11.37 20.63
CA LEU A 115 -0.55 -10.96 21.74
C LEU A 115 0.89 -11.38 21.46
N VAL A 116 1.84 -10.52 21.81
CA VAL A 116 3.28 -10.77 21.72
C VAL A 116 3.82 -10.81 23.14
N CYS A 117 4.28 -11.99 23.57
CA CYS A 117 4.61 -12.26 24.97
C CYS A 117 6.11 -12.52 25.20
N SER A 118 6.62 -12.10 26.36
CA SER A 118 8.04 -12.08 26.71
C SER A 118 8.71 -13.47 26.76
N SER A 119 7.93 -14.57 26.75
CA SER A 119 8.42 -15.96 26.87
C SER A 119 8.49 -16.73 25.54
N GLU A 120 7.94 -16.22 24.43
CA GLU A 120 7.94 -16.94 23.13
C GLU A 120 9.27 -16.88 22.37
N GLY A 121 10.28 -16.15 22.87
CA GLY A 121 11.63 -16.05 22.28
C GLY A 121 12.70 -16.96 22.89
N ALA A 122 12.41 -17.70 23.96
CA ALA A 122 13.43 -18.39 24.77
C ALA A 122 13.62 -19.90 24.47
N THR A 123 13.06 -20.43 23.39
CA THR A 123 13.15 -21.87 23.08
C THR A 123 13.72 -22.17 21.69
N THR A 124 14.78 -21.49 21.25
CA THR A 124 15.65 -22.05 20.18
C THR A 124 17.07 -21.48 20.24
N GLN A 125 17.84 -21.85 21.27
CA GLN A 125 19.31 -21.99 21.20
C GLN A 125 19.83 -22.52 22.55
N ARG A 126 19.76 -23.84 22.72
CA ARG A 126 20.71 -24.55 23.56
C ARG A 126 21.46 -25.53 22.66
N MET A 127 22.65 -25.12 22.24
CA MET A 127 23.74 -26.02 21.88
C MET A 127 24.66 -26.11 23.09
#